data_AF-A0A931U543-F1
#
_entry.id   AF-A0A931U543-F1
#
_cell.length_a   1.000
_cell.length_b   1.000
_cell.length_c   1.000
_cell.angle_alpha   90.00
_cell.angle_beta   90.00
_cell.angle_gamma   90.00
#
_symmetry.space_group_name_H-M   'P 1'
#
loop_
_entity.id
_entity.type
_entity.pdbx_description
1 polymer ?
#
loop_
_entity_poly.entity_id
_entity_poly.type
_entity_poly.pdbx_seq_one_letter_code
_entity_poly.pdbx_strand_id
1 'polypeptide(L)'
;MPYCAECGARYAAGAAECPMCGAPTDVPAAAAAAVATAGGDQWLGDEGADGEGDPVERLVGVRRELIRLSAALRRLTDEDYASQSSIAGAVRDDLTATLDELDALALDGELGEVQDQLNAAARHLLQNFDIMMQLSWPGAMLDESSRAEAQSETHEATKTLRAAGELLAALVGPDALEDEEAIAAAVEAEPSDVAAEEEVEAEPEPMAAAPAWELTAAPEPAAMRDLLSPPEPAEELPVFAPPVARIAEPAIPRRAPPRVPPPEPREAGDDPLGEELEWEVLNHWTRHRVDFYRQIDEVVQGALTSALRAALDMRARAQRDTEAHVERLQDQRRGLLDEIEVLRHERERLREETAQLRIELERLERARTNAESEAQQMLRDARVQRARLLGEIEMLTKQLTELHRAVTSLPGLEQGEFSAALRRPHAAPERPAAAAEIPPARAVAGQEAAD
;
A
#
# COMPACT_ATOMS: atom_id res chain seq x y z
N MET A 1 -10.92 20.00 -1.30
CA MET A 1 -11.29 21.38 -0.89
C MET A 1 -12.59 21.37 -0.12
N PRO A 2 -12.63 21.87 1.11
CA PRO A 2 -13.85 21.94 1.90
C PRO A 2 -14.88 22.88 1.25
N TYR A 3 -16.16 22.57 1.42
CA TYR A 3 -17.29 23.37 0.94
C TYR A 3 -18.13 23.82 2.12
N CYS A 4 -18.76 24.99 2.00
CA CYS A 4 -19.60 25.54 3.06
C CYS A 4 -20.93 24.79 3.07
N ALA A 5 -21.30 24.21 4.21
CA ALA A 5 -22.58 23.51 4.35
C ALA A 5 -23.79 24.43 4.14
N GLU A 6 -23.65 25.74 4.41
CA GLU A 6 -24.75 26.69 4.24
C GLU A 6 -24.92 27.19 2.80
N CYS A 7 -23.82 27.50 2.10
CA CYS A 7 -23.89 28.16 0.78
C CYS A 7 -23.26 27.37 -0.38
N GLY A 8 -22.63 26.24 -0.12
CA GLY A 8 -21.97 25.40 -1.13
C GLY A 8 -20.69 25.98 -1.73
N ALA A 9 -20.25 27.18 -1.28
CA ALA A 9 -19.02 27.78 -1.77
C ALA A 9 -17.79 26.99 -1.31
N ARG A 10 -16.84 26.79 -2.22
CA ARG A 10 -15.53 26.19 -1.90
C ARG A 10 -14.64 27.25 -1.24
N TYR A 11 -13.88 26.85 -0.23
CA TYR A 11 -12.93 27.73 0.46
C TYR A 11 -11.59 27.02 0.66
N ALA A 12 -10.53 27.81 0.91
CA ALA A 12 -9.20 27.29 1.21
C ALA A 12 -9.21 26.53 2.55
N ALA A 13 -8.48 25.41 2.63
CA ALA A 13 -8.32 24.69 3.88
C ALA A 13 -7.70 25.62 4.95
N GLY A 14 -8.35 25.77 6.11
CA GLY A 14 -7.91 26.65 7.20
C GLY A 14 -8.62 28.01 7.30
N ALA A 15 -9.53 28.35 6.39
CA ALA A 15 -10.36 29.56 6.56
C ALA A 15 -11.33 29.37 7.73
N ALA A 16 -11.24 30.19 8.78
CA ALA A 16 -12.13 30.08 9.96
C ALA A 16 -13.61 30.38 9.65
N GLU A 17 -13.87 31.16 8.60
CA GLU A 17 -15.20 31.56 8.16
C GLU A 17 -15.28 31.46 6.63
N CYS A 18 -16.45 31.08 6.11
CA CYS A 18 -16.70 31.04 4.68
C CYS A 18 -16.65 32.45 4.08
N PRO A 19 -15.83 32.70 3.03
CA PRO A 19 -15.69 34.05 2.45
C PRO A 19 -16.97 34.56 1.75
N MET A 20 -17.93 33.67 1.45
CA MET A 20 -19.18 34.04 0.77
C MET A 20 -20.34 34.34 1.72
N CYS A 21 -20.44 33.63 2.84
CA CYS A 21 -21.58 33.79 3.76
C CYS A 21 -21.20 34.12 5.21
N GLY A 22 -19.91 34.07 5.57
CA GLY A 22 -19.44 34.32 6.95
C GLY A 22 -19.75 33.20 7.94
N ALA A 23 -20.31 32.07 7.49
CA ALA A 23 -20.58 30.94 8.37
C ALA A 23 -19.25 30.33 8.88
N PRO A 24 -19.14 30.02 10.18
CA PRO A 24 -17.97 29.33 10.71
C PRO A 24 -17.84 27.97 10.03
N THR A 25 -16.62 27.62 9.65
CA THR A 25 -16.36 26.34 8.99
C THR A 25 -16.17 25.28 10.07
N ASP A 26 -17.18 24.42 10.28
CA ASP A 26 -17.06 23.25 11.15
C ASP A 26 -16.10 22.24 10.52
N VAL A 27 -14.79 22.47 10.72
CA VAL A 27 -13.80 21.41 10.50
C VAL A 27 -13.99 20.43 11.65
N PRO A 28 -14.41 19.17 11.41
CA PRO A 28 -14.55 18.21 12.48
C PRO A 28 -13.21 18.11 13.21
N ALA A 29 -13.23 18.21 14.54
CA ALA A 29 -12.04 18.24 15.39
C ALA A 29 -11.05 17.08 15.11
N ALA A 30 -11.54 15.98 14.54
CA ALA A 30 -10.73 14.85 14.08
C ALA A 30 -9.77 15.19 12.91
N ALA A 31 -10.18 16.03 11.96
CA ALA A 31 -9.31 16.47 10.86
C ALA A 31 -8.30 17.53 11.30
N ALA A 32 -8.68 18.39 12.25
CA ALA A 32 -7.75 19.34 12.89
C ALA A 32 -6.72 18.60 13.76
N ALA A 33 -7.10 17.50 14.43
CA ALA A 33 -6.18 16.66 15.20
C ALA A 33 -5.15 15.93 14.32
N ALA A 34 -5.52 15.47 13.12
CA ALA A 34 -4.60 14.81 12.19
C ALA A 34 -3.58 15.80 11.56
N VAL A 35 -3.96 17.07 11.38
CA VAL A 35 -3.04 18.13 10.92
C VAL A 35 -2.20 18.67 12.08
N ALA A 36 -2.72 18.70 13.31
CA ALA A 36 -1.97 19.10 14.50
C ALA A 36 -0.96 18.03 14.97
N THR A 37 -1.15 16.75 14.63
CA THR A 37 -0.12 15.71 14.84
C THR A 37 0.91 15.64 13.71
N ALA A 38 0.60 16.18 12.52
CA ALA A 38 1.54 16.29 11.41
C ALA A 38 2.36 17.61 11.44
N GLY A 39 1.76 18.72 11.85
CA GLY A 39 2.42 20.00 12.08
C GLY A 39 3.16 19.99 13.42
N GLY A 40 4.45 19.66 13.36
CA GLY A 40 5.36 19.49 14.50
C GLY A 40 5.62 20.74 15.32
N ASP A 41 4.65 21.17 16.14
CA ASP A 41 4.83 22.30 17.06
C ASP A 41 5.13 21.88 18.51
N GLN A 42 5.49 20.61 18.77
CA GLN A 42 5.64 20.14 20.16
C GLN A 42 6.85 19.26 20.49
N TRP A 43 7.75 18.96 19.54
CA TRP A 43 8.95 18.15 19.86
C TRP A 43 10.26 18.94 19.91
N LEU A 44 10.33 20.09 19.23
CA LEU A 44 11.36 21.09 19.49
C LEU A 44 10.88 21.99 20.62
N GLY A 45 10.90 21.46 21.84
CA GLY A 45 10.85 22.31 23.02
C GLY A 45 11.95 23.37 22.86
N ASP A 46 11.54 24.63 22.85
CA ASP A 46 12.37 25.84 22.99
C ASP A 46 13.04 25.86 24.39
N GLU A 47 13.72 24.78 24.74
CA GLU A 47 14.60 24.66 25.90
C GLU A 47 16.00 25.06 25.45
N GLY A 48 16.17 26.35 25.19
CA GLY A 48 17.46 27.02 25.15
C GLY A 48 18.31 26.73 23.91
N ALA A 49 18.22 27.64 22.93
CA ALA A 49 19.10 27.74 21.75
C ALA A 49 20.63 27.88 22.05
N ASP A 50 21.04 27.73 23.31
CA ASP A 50 22.43 27.74 23.76
C ASP A 50 22.91 26.34 24.20
N GLY A 51 22.06 25.31 24.07
CA GLY A 51 22.37 23.94 24.46
C GLY A 51 23.32 23.27 23.47
N GLU A 52 24.60 23.28 23.82
CA GLU A 52 25.66 22.40 23.28
C GLU A 52 25.33 20.94 23.66
N GLY A 53 24.22 20.42 23.12
CA GLY A 53 23.80 19.02 23.28
C GLY A 53 24.81 18.09 22.62
N ASP A 54 24.88 16.85 23.12
CA ASP A 54 25.77 15.83 22.59
C ASP A 54 25.51 15.67 21.08
N PRO A 55 26.51 15.88 20.20
CA PRO A 55 26.34 15.72 18.76
C PRO A 55 25.76 14.35 18.36
N VAL A 56 26.03 13.31 19.15
CA VAL A 56 25.49 11.97 18.93
C VAL A 56 23.98 11.93 19.19
N GLU A 57 23.52 12.53 20.28
CA GLU A 57 22.09 12.59 20.63
C GLU A 57 21.31 13.39 19.58
N ARG A 58 21.90 14.48 19.09
CA ARG A 58 21.33 15.24 17.96
C ARG A 58 21.26 14.42 16.68
N LEU A 59 22.30 13.65 16.35
CA LEU A 59 22.30 12.77 15.19
C LEU A 59 21.19 11.70 15.28
N VAL A 60 20.99 11.11 16.46
CA VAL A 60 19.90 10.16 16.72
C VAL A 60 18.54 10.86 16.54
N GLY A 61 18.38 12.08 17.04
CA GLY A 61 17.16 12.87 16.85
C GLY A 61 16.86 13.15 15.38
N VAL A 62 17.85 13.61 14.62
CA VAL A 62 17.75 13.86 13.17
C VAL A 62 17.37 12.58 12.42
N ARG A 63 17.99 11.44 12.77
CA ARG A 63 17.65 10.17 12.13
C ARG A 63 16.22 9.73 12.41
N ARG A 64 15.75 9.85 13.66
CA ARG A 64 14.36 9.55 14.03
C ARG A 64 13.39 10.37 13.20
N GLU A 65 13.70 11.65 13.01
CA GLU A 65 12.90 12.55 12.18
C GLU A 65 12.92 12.14 10.70
N LEU A 66 14.07 11.77 10.14
CA LEU A 66 14.15 11.23 8.78
C LEU A 66 13.31 9.96 8.59
N ILE A 67 13.27 9.07 9.59
CA ILE A 67 12.42 7.86 9.54
C ILE A 67 10.94 8.28 9.54
N ARG A 68 10.54 9.21 10.42
CA ARG A 68 9.17 9.76 10.48
C ARG A 68 8.76 10.38 9.14
N LEU A 69 9.62 11.20 8.55
CA LEU A 69 9.37 11.86 7.27
C LEU A 69 9.34 10.87 6.10
N SER A 70 10.23 9.87 6.09
CA SER A 70 10.18 8.79 5.08
C SER A 70 8.87 8.01 5.13
N ALA A 71 8.31 7.81 6.33
CA ALA A 71 7.00 7.19 6.50
C ALA A 71 5.88 8.09 5.99
N ALA A 72 5.91 9.38 6.34
CA ALA A 72 4.93 10.36 5.88
C ALA A 72 4.91 10.42 4.34
N LEU A 73 6.09 10.43 3.70
CA LEU A 73 6.23 10.39 2.24
C LEU A 73 5.53 9.19 1.59
N ARG A 74 5.64 8.00 2.22
CA ARG A 74 5.01 6.76 1.71
C ARG A 74 3.49 6.74 1.88
N ARG A 75 2.95 7.55 2.80
CA ARG A 75 1.50 7.69 3.03
C ARG A 75 0.83 8.70 2.11
N LEU A 76 1.60 9.59 1.49
CA LEU A 76 1.06 10.57 0.55
C LEU A 76 0.45 9.85 -0.66
N THR A 77 -0.80 10.19 -0.97
CA THR A 77 -1.52 9.68 -2.13
C THR A 77 -1.25 10.56 -3.36
N ASP A 78 -1.55 10.06 -4.56
CA ASP A 78 -1.46 10.85 -5.79
C ASP A 78 -2.27 12.15 -5.72
N GLU A 79 -3.39 12.16 -4.99
CA GLU A 79 -4.20 13.35 -4.77
C GLU A 79 -3.49 14.38 -3.87
N ASP A 80 -2.73 13.92 -2.87
CA ASP A 80 -1.92 14.79 -2.01
C ASP A 80 -0.81 15.48 -2.81
N TYR A 81 -0.13 14.72 -3.67
CA TYR A 81 0.89 15.24 -4.58
C TYR A 81 0.29 16.20 -5.62
N ALA A 82 -0.85 15.86 -6.22
CA ALA A 82 -1.45 16.64 -7.31
C ALA A 82 -2.09 17.95 -6.82
N SER A 83 -2.65 17.93 -5.61
CA SER A 83 -3.29 19.09 -5.01
C SER A 83 -2.30 20.12 -4.45
N GLN A 84 -0.99 19.82 -4.49
CA GLN A 84 0.04 20.56 -3.73
C GLN A 84 -0.46 20.79 -2.30
N SER A 85 -0.96 19.72 -1.67
CA SER A 85 -1.57 19.84 -0.36
C SER A 85 -0.56 20.49 0.59
N SER A 86 -1.07 21.27 1.56
CA SER A 86 -0.23 21.86 2.60
C SER A 86 0.61 20.80 3.34
N ILE A 87 0.17 19.53 3.31
CA ILE A 87 0.86 18.39 3.90
C ILE A 87 2.10 18.02 3.09
N ALA A 88 2.00 17.86 1.77
CA ALA A 88 3.15 17.54 0.93
C ALA A 88 4.22 18.66 1.00
N GLY A 89 3.78 19.92 1.01
CA GLY A 89 4.65 21.07 1.25
C GLY A 89 5.36 21.02 2.61
N ALA A 90 4.61 20.77 3.69
CA ALA A 90 5.18 20.65 5.03
C ALA A 90 6.21 19.52 5.14
N VAL A 91 5.92 18.34 4.59
CA VAL A 91 6.86 17.20 4.60
C VAL A 91 8.16 17.54 3.86
N ARG A 92 8.07 18.28 2.74
CA ARG A 92 9.24 18.76 2.00
C ARG A 92 10.07 19.74 2.81
N ASP A 93 9.41 20.71 3.44
CA ASP A 93 10.06 21.76 4.22
C ASP A 93 10.74 21.15 5.46
N ASP A 94 10.07 20.23 6.15
CA ASP A 94 10.61 19.46 7.28
C ASP A 94 11.82 18.62 6.86
N LEU A 95 11.76 17.94 5.70
CA LEU A 95 12.88 17.15 5.18
C LEU A 95 14.09 18.04 4.84
N THR A 96 13.83 19.22 4.29
CA THR A 96 14.88 20.21 3.97
C THR A 96 15.52 20.75 5.25
N ALA A 97 14.71 21.11 6.26
CA ALA A 97 15.21 21.57 7.55
C ALA A 97 16.02 20.49 8.28
N THR A 98 15.56 19.24 8.22
CA THR A 98 16.27 18.08 8.81
C THR A 98 17.62 17.83 8.12
N LEU A 99 17.69 18.02 6.80
CA LEU A 99 18.93 17.96 6.03
C LEU A 99 19.91 19.08 6.42
N ASP A 100 19.42 20.31 6.58
CA ASP A 100 20.25 21.44 7.00
C ASP A 100 20.81 21.21 8.42
N GLU A 101 20.02 20.64 9.33
CA GLU A 101 20.49 20.25 10.65
C GLU A 101 21.53 19.12 10.59
N LEU A 102 21.29 18.10 9.76
CA LEU A 102 22.24 17.00 9.56
C LEU A 102 23.58 17.52 9.04
N ASP A 103 23.59 18.44 8.07
CA ASP A 103 24.80 19.07 7.54
C ASP A 103 25.52 19.92 8.59
N ALA A 104 24.81 20.52 9.54
CA ALA A 104 25.38 21.38 10.59
C ALA A 104 26.12 20.61 11.69
N LEU A 105 25.88 19.30 11.88
CA LEU A 105 26.49 18.51 12.95
C LEU A 105 28.01 18.30 12.80
N ALA A 106 28.54 18.38 11.57
CA ALA A 106 29.97 18.32 11.25
C ALA A 106 30.76 17.25 12.06
N LEU A 107 30.31 16.00 12.00
CA LEU A 107 30.89 14.90 12.77
C LEU A 107 32.14 14.35 12.10
N ASP A 108 33.12 13.95 12.91
CA ASP A 108 34.37 13.36 12.46
C ASP A 108 34.39 11.83 12.65
N GLY A 109 35.25 11.14 11.90
CA GLY A 109 35.51 9.70 12.08
C GLY A 109 34.36 8.80 11.63
N GLU A 110 34.11 7.72 12.36
CA GLU A 110 33.07 6.73 12.04
C GLU A 110 31.66 7.34 12.07
N LEU A 111 31.42 8.34 12.94
CA LEU A 111 30.15 9.08 12.97
C LEU A 111 29.98 9.98 11.75
N GLY A 112 31.08 10.51 11.20
CA GLY A 112 31.06 11.24 9.93
C GLY A 112 30.63 10.37 8.76
N GLU A 113 31.06 9.10 8.71
CA GLU A 113 30.62 8.16 7.68
C GLU A 113 29.12 7.85 7.78
N VAL A 114 28.60 7.71 9.01
CA VAL A 114 27.15 7.54 9.24
C VAL A 114 26.38 8.80 8.82
N GLN A 115 26.88 9.99 9.17
CA GLN A 115 26.31 11.27 8.75
C GLN A 115 26.25 11.37 7.24
N ASP A 116 27.33 11.02 6.52
CA ASP A 116 27.39 11.04 5.06
C ASP A 116 26.36 10.10 4.42
N GLN A 117 26.18 8.89 4.98
CA GLN A 117 25.16 7.94 4.51
C GLN A 117 23.73 8.46 4.73
N LEU A 118 23.45 9.01 5.91
CA LEU A 118 22.16 9.63 6.21
C LEU A 118 21.90 10.82 5.27
N ASN A 119 22.91 11.64 5.02
CA ASN A 119 22.83 12.78 4.11
C ASN A 119 22.54 12.35 2.67
N ALA A 120 23.26 11.33 2.17
CA ALA A 120 23.03 10.79 0.85
C ALA A 120 21.60 10.25 0.69
N ALA A 121 21.12 9.49 1.68
CA ALA A 121 19.79 8.92 1.67
C ALA A 121 18.69 9.99 1.77
N ALA A 122 18.83 10.98 2.65
CA ALA A 122 17.87 12.07 2.81
C ALA A 122 17.80 12.98 1.58
N ARG A 123 18.94 13.29 0.94
CA ARG A 123 18.95 14.03 -0.34
C ARG A 123 18.28 13.23 -1.45
N HIS A 124 18.48 11.91 -1.48
CA HIS A 124 17.81 11.04 -2.45
C HIS A 124 16.29 11.00 -2.22
N LEU A 125 15.83 10.93 -0.98
CA LEU A 125 14.41 11.06 -0.65
C LEU A 125 13.82 12.39 -1.12
N LEU A 126 14.51 13.52 -0.87
CA LEU A 126 14.05 14.84 -1.28
C LEU A 126 13.99 14.97 -2.81
N GLN A 127 14.99 14.46 -3.53
CA GLN A 127 15.03 14.45 -4.98
C GLN A 127 13.85 13.62 -5.55
N ASN A 128 13.60 12.44 -5.02
CA ASN A 128 12.53 11.56 -5.51
C ASN A 128 11.14 12.12 -5.17
N PHE A 129 11.00 12.76 -4.01
CA PHE A 129 9.82 13.51 -3.67
C PHE A 129 9.55 14.65 -4.67
N ASP A 130 10.58 15.43 -5.02
CA ASP A 130 10.46 16.50 -6.01
C ASP A 130 10.07 15.97 -7.39
N ILE A 131 10.58 14.80 -7.80
CA ILE A 131 10.17 14.11 -9.02
C ILE A 131 8.69 13.72 -8.92
N MET A 132 8.26 13.05 -7.84
CA MET A 132 6.85 12.67 -7.64
C MET A 132 5.90 13.87 -7.66
N MET A 133 6.29 15.00 -7.05
CA MET A 133 5.57 16.27 -7.10
C MET A 133 5.49 16.88 -8.50
N GLN A 134 6.51 16.71 -9.33
CA GLN A 134 6.47 17.16 -10.73
C GLN A 134 5.58 16.24 -11.58
N LEU A 135 5.61 14.94 -11.31
CA LEU A 135 4.81 13.92 -11.99
C LEU A 135 3.31 14.02 -11.70
N SER A 136 2.93 14.52 -10.52
CA SER A 136 1.54 14.72 -10.14
C SER A 136 0.90 15.97 -10.75
N TRP A 137 1.69 16.85 -11.37
CA TRP A 137 1.20 18.13 -11.85
C TRP A 137 0.28 17.95 -13.07
N PRO A 138 -0.92 18.58 -13.11
CA PRO A 138 -1.84 18.42 -14.23
C PRO A 138 -1.20 18.80 -15.58
N GLY A 139 -1.05 17.82 -16.47
CA GLY A 139 -0.43 18.02 -17.78
C GLY A 139 1.05 17.63 -17.87
N ALA A 140 1.66 17.11 -16.79
CA ALA A 140 2.95 16.45 -16.88
C ALA A 140 2.83 15.23 -17.84
N MET A 141 3.58 15.28 -18.94
CA MET A 141 3.64 14.22 -19.96
C MET A 141 4.73 13.19 -19.61
N LEU A 142 4.80 12.81 -18.34
CA LEU A 142 5.76 11.81 -17.88
C LEU A 142 5.05 10.47 -17.72
N ASP A 143 5.78 9.39 -17.98
CA ASP A 143 5.20 8.05 -18.03
C ASP A 143 5.04 7.45 -16.63
N GLU A 144 4.15 6.46 -16.52
CA GLU A 144 3.96 5.68 -15.29
C GLU A 144 5.27 5.00 -14.86
N SER A 145 6.19 4.74 -15.80
CA SER A 145 7.50 4.15 -15.53
C SER A 145 8.35 5.07 -14.64
N SER A 146 8.36 6.38 -14.90
CA SER A 146 9.11 7.37 -14.12
C SER A 146 8.58 7.47 -12.69
N ARG A 147 7.25 7.30 -12.51
CA ARG A 147 6.65 7.23 -11.17
C ARG A 147 7.08 5.97 -10.43
N ALA A 148 6.99 4.81 -11.08
CA ALA A 148 7.41 3.54 -10.50
C ALA A 148 8.92 3.53 -10.15
N GLU A 149 9.75 4.14 -10.99
CA GLU A 149 11.19 4.33 -10.75
C GLU A 149 11.42 5.22 -9.52
N ALA A 150 10.79 6.39 -9.44
CA ALA A 150 10.92 7.28 -8.27
C ALA A 150 10.43 6.62 -6.96
N GLN A 151 9.36 5.82 -7.02
CA GLN A 151 8.89 5.05 -5.86
C GLN A 151 9.89 3.95 -5.46
N SER A 152 10.47 3.24 -6.44
CA SER A 152 11.51 2.24 -6.20
C SER A 152 12.76 2.87 -5.57
N GLU A 153 13.20 4.01 -6.09
CA GLU A 153 14.36 4.75 -5.57
C GLU A 153 14.10 5.32 -4.17
N THR A 154 12.86 5.76 -3.87
CA THR A 154 12.44 6.15 -2.52
C THR A 154 12.54 4.97 -1.54
N HIS A 155 12.14 3.77 -1.98
CA HIS A 155 12.26 2.56 -1.17
C HIS A 155 13.73 2.19 -0.92
N GLU A 156 14.59 2.33 -1.94
CA GLU A 156 16.04 2.11 -1.79
C GLU A 156 16.67 3.12 -0.81
N ALA A 157 16.34 4.41 -0.93
CA ALA A 157 16.79 5.43 0.03
C ALA A 157 16.36 5.13 1.47
N THR A 158 15.15 4.61 1.66
CA THR A 158 14.65 4.18 2.98
C THR A 158 15.46 3.00 3.53
N LYS A 159 15.88 2.05 2.69
CA LYS A 159 16.78 0.96 3.11
C LYS A 159 18.15 1.49 3.53
N THR A 160 18.69 2.48 2.81
CA THR A 160 19.95 3.13 3.18
C THR A 160 19.85 3.85 4.52
N LEU A 161 18.74 4.55 4.80
CA LEU A 161 18.49 5.15 6.12
C LEU A 161 18.48 4.10 7.25
N ARG A 162 17.88 2.93 7.01
CA ARG A 162 17.88 1.82 7.98
C ARG A 162 19.28 1.28 8.22
N ALA A 163 20.03 1.02 7.16
CA ALA A 163 21.40 0.52 7.26
C ALA A 163 22.33 1.51 8.00
N ALA A 164 22.23 2.82 7.70
CA ALA A 164 22.94 3.86 8.44
C ALA A 164 22.55 3.86 9.92
N GLY A 165 21.29 3.53 10.22
CA GLY A 165 20.78 3.35 11.56
C GLY A 165 21.36 2.18 12.32
N GLU A 166 21.50 1.02 11.68
CA GLU A 166 22.16 -0.15 12.27
C GLU A 166 23.63 0.14 12.59
N LEU A 167 24.31 0.92 11.74
CA LEU A 167 25.67 1.39 12.01
C LEU A 167 25.70 2.35 13.21
N LEU A 168 24.76 3.29 13.29
CA LEU A 168 24.63 4.16 14.45
C LEU A 168 24.37 3.37 15.74
N ALA A 169 23.52 2.35 15.69
CA ALA A 169 23.24 1.43 16.79
C ALA A 169 24.51 0.74 17.31
N ALA A 170 25.36 0.30 16.37
CA ALA A 170 26.61 -0.37 16.69
C ALA A 170 27.62 0.57 17.37
N LEU A 171 27.58 1.87 17.04
CA LEU A 171 28.48 2.88 17.60
C LEU A 171 28.02 3.41 18.97
N VAL A 172 26.71 3.67 19.13
CA VAL A 172 26.14 4.33 20.32
C VAL A 172 25.60 3.33 21.35
N GLY A 173 25.29 2.11 20.91
CA GLY A 173 24.64 1.07 21.69
C GLY A 173 23.15 0.92 21.35
N PRO A 174 22.58 -0.28 21.51
CA PRO A 174 21.20 -0.58 21.12
C PRO A 174 20.16 0.22 21.92
N ASP A 175 20.44 0.51 23.19
CA ASP A 175 19.54 1.23 24.10
C ASP A 175 19.20 2.64 23.60
N ALA A 176 20.06 3.25 22.78
CA ALA A 176 19.81 4.58 22.20
C ALA A 176 18.72 4.57 21.11
N LEU A 177 18.31 3.39 20.62
CA LEU A 177 17.42 3.23 19.47
C LEU A 177 16.15 2.41 19.76
N GLU A 178 15.90 2.00 21.01
CA GLU A 178 14.72 1.19 21.35
C GLU A 178 13.40 1.88 20.92
N ASP A 179 13.33 3.21 21.07
CA ASP A 179 12.17 3.99 20.64
C ASP A 179 12.04 4.09 19.10
N GLU A 180 13.14 4.00 18.37
CA GLU A 180 13.11 4.05 16.91
C GLU A 180 12.63 2.76 16.28
N GLU A 181 12.94 1.60 16.87
CA GLU A 181 12.46 0.33 16.36
C GLU A 181 10.94 0.23 16.49
N ALA A 182 10.37 0.82 17.55
CA ALA A 182 8.92 0.97 17.70
C ALA A 182 8.31 1.89 16.63
N ILE A 183 8.97 3.02 16.30
CA ILE A 183 8.52 3.93 15.24
C ILE A 183 8.64 3.24 13.88
N ALA A 184 9.78 2.62 13.57
CA ALA A 184 10.00 1.90 12.31
C ALA A 184 9.02 0.73 12.15
N ALA A 185 8.77 -0.04 13.21
CA ALA A 185 7.78 -1.10 13.21
C ALA A 185 6.36 -0.56 13.03
N ALA A 186 6.00 0.57 13.66
CA ALA A 186 4.70 1.22 13.45
C ALA A 186 4.53 1.76 12.02
N VAL A 187 5.63 2.17 11.38
CA VAL A 187 5.67 2.61 9.99
C VAL A 187 5.54 1.42 9.02
N GLU A 188 6.19 0.28 9.32
CA GLU A 188 6.08 -0.93 8.51
C GLU A 188 4.78 -1.72 8.75
N ALA A 189 4.16 -1.55 9.91
CA ALA A 189 2.92 -2.23 10.28
C ALA A 189 1.66 -1.66 9.59
N GLU A 190 1.79 -0.64 8.74
CA GLU A 190 0.66 -0.14 7.95
C GLU A 190 0.33 -1.01 6.72
N PRO A 191 -0.95 -1.00 6.30
CA PRO A 191 -1.65 -2.19 5.88
C PRO A 191 -1.23 -2.58 4.47
N SER A 192 -0.35 -3.57 4.38
CA SER A 192 -0.28 -4.46 3.23
C SER A 192 -1.66 -5.10 3.05
N ASP A 193 -2.64 -4.46 2.39
CA ASP A 193 -3.90 -5.03 1.86
C ASP A 193 -4.65 -6.09 2.72
N VAL A 194 -4.40 -6.13 4.03
CA VAL A 194 -4.94 -7.08 5.01
C VAL A 194 -6.00 -6.40 5.88
N ALA A 195 -6.33 -5.14 5.59
CA ALA A 195 -7.68 -4.62 5.81
C ALA A 195 -8.64 -5.07 4.69
N ALA A 196 -8.43 -6.27 4.13
CA ALA A 196 -9.55 -7.07 3.68
C ALA A 196 -10.37 -7.38 4.93
N GLU A 197 -11.33 -6.49 5.22
CA GLU A 197 -12.51 -6.73 6.03
C GLU A 197 -12.33 -7.94 6.93
N GLU A 198 -11.66 -7.75 8.07
CA GLU A 198 -12.00 -8.55 9.23
C GLU A 198 -13.45 -8.13 9.55
N GLU A 199 -14.39 -8.69 8.79
CA GLU A 199 -15.69 -9.05 9.32
C GLU A 199 -15.32 -9.78 10.60
N VAL A 200 -15.38 -9.03 11.70
CA VAL A 200 -15.51 -9.59 13.03
C VAL A 200 -16.79 -10.42 12.94
N GLU A 201 -16.61 -11.67 12.51
CA GLU A 201 -17.57 -12.73 12.63
C GLU A 201 -17.77 -12.83 14.13
N ALA A 202 -18.76 -12.07 14.62
CA ALA A 202 -19.24 -12.19 15.96
C ALA A 202 -19.49 -13.68 16.15
N GLU A 203 -18.67 -14.32 17.00
CA GLU A 203 -18.89 -15.70 17.39
C GLU A 203 -20.39 -15.83 17.65
N PRO A 204 -21.11 -16.71 16.92
CA PRO A 204 -22.51 -16.92 17.23
C PRO A 204 -22.51 -17.44 18.66
N GLU A 205 -22.97 -16.60 19.59
CA GLU A 205 -23.29 -17.04 20.94
C GLU A 205 -24.06 -18.36 20.79
N PRO A 206 -23.69 -19.42 21.51
CA PRO A 206 -24.32 -20.71 21.35
C PRO A 206 -25.82 -20.53 21.62
N MET A 207 -26.61 -20.49 20.54
CA MET A 207 -28.06 -20.38 20.60
C MET A 207 -28.55 -21.50 21.49
N ALA A 208 -28.91 -21.13 22.72
CA ALA A 208 -29.72 -21.97 23.57
C ALA A 208 -30.97 -22.33 22.76
N ALA A 209 -31.21 -23.63 22.61
CA ALA A 209 -32.31 -24.19 21.85
C ALA A 209 -33.63 -23.46 22.18
N ALA A 210 -34.08 -22.62 21.25
CA ALA A 210 -35.36 -21.94 21.36
C ALA A 210 -36.49 -23.00 21.24
N PRO A 211 -37.54 -22.91 22.08
CA PRO A 211 -38.59 -23.91 22.14
C PRO A 211 -39.46 -23.91 20.88
N ALA A 212 -39.83 -25.13 20.46
CA ALA A 212 -40.50 -25.46 19.20
C ALA A 212 -42.01 -25.11 19.14
N TRP A 213 -42.44 -23.92 19.54
CA TRP A 213 -43.83 -23.52 19.37
C TRP A 213 -43.97 -22.00 19.20
N GLU A 214 -43.95 -21.53 17.96
CA GLU A 214 -44.71 -20.33 17.56
C GLU A 214 -44.74 -20.24 16.03
N LEU A 215 -45.49 -21.16 15.42
CA LEU A 215 -46.09 -20.93 14.12
C LEU A 215 -47.18 -19.88 14.29
N THR A 216 -46.83 -18.60 14.10
CA THR A 216 -47.82 -17.56 13.82
C THR A 216 -47.47 -16.82 12.54
N ALA A 217 -48.39 -16.96 11.59
CA ALA A 217 -48.70 -16.10 10.44
C ALA A 217 -47.53 -15.42 9.71
N ALA A 218 -47.23 -15.95 8.52
CA ALA A 218 -46.52 -15.22 7.48
C ALA A 218 -47.21 -13.86 7.20
N PRO A 219 -46.49 -12.73 7.23
CA PRO A 219 -47.03 -11.47 6.75
C PRO A 219 -47.21 -11.51 5.23
N GLU A 220 -48.31 -10.94 4.77
CA GLU A 220 -48.79 -10.94 3.39
C GLU A 220 -47.79 -10.35 2.37
N PRO A 221 -47.81 -10.81 1.10
CA PRO A 221 -46.90 -10.40 0.03
C PRO A 221 -47.17 -9.01 -0.56
N ALA A 222 -47.73 -8.07 0.22
CA ALA A 222 -48.03 -6.72 -0.25
C ALA A 222 -46.79 -5.81 -0.31
N ALA A 223 -45.76 -6.07 0.49
CA ALA A 223 -44.57 -5.22 0.58
C ALA A 223 -43.54 -5.44 -0.55
N MET A 224 -43.64 -6.52 -1.33
CA MET A 224 -42.73 -6.77 -2.46
C MET A 224 -43.17 -6.10 -3.78
N ARG A 225 -44.36 -5.48 -3.81
CA ARG A 225 -44.88 -4.88 -5.05
C ARG A 225 -44.29 -3.50 -5.35
N ASP A 226 -43.71 -2.82 -4.36
CA ASP A 226 -43.08 -1.50 -4.54
C ASP A 226 -41.62 -1.57 -5.05
N LEU A 227 -40.98 -2.74 -5.04
CA LEU A 227 -39.62 -2.92 -5.58
C LEU A 227 -39.56 -3.15 -7.09
N LEU A 228 -40.73 -3.21 -7.76
CA LEU A 228 -40.86 -3.40 -9.21
C LEU A 228 -41.48 -2.18 -9.92
N SER A 229 -41.56 -1.04 -9.24
CA SER A 229 -41.89 0.22 -9.92
C SER A 229 -40.77 0.57 -10.90
N PRO A 230 -41.06 0.77 -12.20
CA PRO A 230 -40.07 1.22 -13.15
C PRO A 230 -39.50 2.55 -12.66
N PRO A 231 -38.16 2.76 -12.73
CA PRO A 231 -37.56 3.99 -12.27
C PRO A 231 -38.23 5.16 -12.97
N GLU A 232 -38.67 6.14 -12.19
CA GLU A 232 -39.19 7.41 -12.72
C GLU A 232 -38.18 7.96 -13.74
N PRO A 233 -38.65 8.56 -14.84
CA PRO A 233 -37.74 9.10 -15.86
C PRO A 233 -36.82 10.10 -15.18
N ALA A 234 -35.53 9.75 -15.14
CA ALA A 234 -34.48 10.54 -14.54
C ALA A 234 -34.66 12.01 -14.95
N GLU A 235 -34.83 12.88 -13.95
CA GLU A 235 -34.75 14.32 -14.14
C GLU A 235 -33.55 14.61 -15.03
N GLU A 236 -33.82 15.27 -16.15
CA GLU A 236 -32.88 15.58 -17.21
C GLU A 236 -31.59 16.16 -16.60
N LEU A 237 -30.59 15.29 -16.44
CA LEU A 237 -29.25 15.70 -16.05
C LEU A 237 -28.84 16.83 -17.01
N PRO A 238 -28.32 17.95 -16.51
CA PRO A 238 -27.95 19.07 -17.35
C PRO A 238 -27.00 18.55 -18.42
N VAL A 239 -27.45 18.64 -19.68
CA VAL A 239 -26.65 18.28 -20.85
C VAL A 239 -25.35 19.05 -20.73
N PHE A 240 -24.28 18.34 -20.35
CA PHE A 240 -22.93 18.87 -20.32
C PHE A 240 -22.59 19.23 -21.76
N ALA A 241 -22.85 20.49 -22.12
CA ALA A 241 -22.37 21.04 -23.37
C ALA A 241 -20.85 20.94 -23.31
N PRO A 242 -20.19 20.15 -24.18
CA PRO A 242 -18.74 20.07 -24.19
C PRO A 242 -18.20 21.49 -24.32
N PRO A 243 -17.10 21.84 -23.62
CA PRO A 243 -16.52 23.17 -23.73
C PRO A 243 -16.23 23.39 -25.21
N VAL A 244 -16.98 24.31 -25.82
CA VAL A 244 -16.71 24.75 -27.19
C VAL A 244 -15.38 25.47 -27.09
N ALA A 245 -14.30 24.72 -27.33
CA ALA A 245 -12.99 25.30 -27.52
C ALA A 245 -13.19 26.36 -28.60
N ARG A 246 -13.11 27.63 -28.19
CA ARG A 246 -13.16 28.77 -29.10
C ARG A 246 -11.97 28.57 -30.02
N ILE A 247 -12.20 27.93 -31.17
CA ILE A 247 -11.24 27.86 -32.25
C ILE A 247 -10.91 29.32 -32.51
N ALA A 248 -9.70 29.73 -32.12
CA ALA A 248 -9.23 31.07 -32.32
C ALA A 248 -9.43 31.37 -33.81
N GLU A 249 -10.39 32.25 -34.11
CA GLU A 249 -10.64 32.68 -35.48
C GLU A 249 -9.26 33.12 -36.00
N PRO A 250 -8.70 32.45 -37.01
CA PRO A 250 -7.44 32.90 -37.57
C PRO A 250 -7.68 34.34 -37.97
N ALA A 251 -6.87 35.26 -37.43
CA ALA A 251 -6.98 36.67 -37.70
C ALA A 251 -6.65 36.88 -39.19
N ILE A 252 -7.63 36.63 -40.05
CA ILE A 252 -7.52 36.91 -41.48
C ILE A 252 -7.45 38.43 -41.55
N PRO A 253 -6.30 39.01 -41.93
CA PRO A 253 -6.19 40.45 -42.05
C PRO A 253 -7.23 40.88 -43.09
N ARG A 254 -8.28 41.57 -42.64
CA ARG A 254 -9.27 42.20 -43.51
C ARG A 254 -8.56 43.31 -44.28
N ARG A 255 -7.86 42.95 -45.36
CA ARG A 255 -7.44 43.91 -46.37
C ARG A 255 -8.72 44.51 -46.92
N ALA A 256 -8.98 45.77 -46.57
CA ALA A 256 -10.03 46.55 -47.19
C ALA A 256 -9.87 46.42 -48.72
N PRO A 257 -10.94 46.09 -49.47
CA PRO A 257 -10.85 46.04 -50.92
C PRO A 257 -10.31 47.40 -51.39
N PRO A 258 -9.41 47.42 -52.39
CA PRO A 258 -8.89 48.66 -52.93
C PRO A 258 -10.07 49.54 -53.33
N ARG A 259 -10.16 50.74 -52.74
CA ARG A 259 -11.15 51.74 -53.13
C ARG A 259 -10.80 52.17 -54.55
N VAL A 260 -11.44 51.56 -55.54
CA VAL A 260 -11.39 52.03 -56.92
C VAL A 260 -12.14 53.38 -56.92
N PRO A 261 -11.46 54.51 -57.15
CA PRO A 261 -12.15 55.79 -57.23
C PRO A 261 -13.15 55.74 -58.40
N PRO A 262 -14.35 56.31 -58.24
CA PRO A 262 -15.27 56.44 -59.36
C PRO A 262 -14.57 57.22 -60.48
N PRO A 263 -14.75 56.84 -61.76
CA PRO A 263 -14.16 57.57 -62.87
C PRO A 263 -14.62 59.04 -62.82
N GLU A 264 -13.66 59.95 -62.87
CA GLU A 264 -13.94 61.39 -62.90
C GLU A 264 -14.76 61.73 -64.16
N PRO A 265 -15.82 62.56 -64.03
CA PRO A 265 -16.62 62.98 -65.17
C PRO A 265 -15.74 63.84 -66.09
N ARG A 266 -15.36 63.28 -67.25
CA ARG A 266 -14.73 64.05 -68.32
C ARG A 266 -15.75 65.05 -68.86
N GLU A 267 -15.33 66.31 -68.99
CA GLU A 267 -16.17 67.38 -69.52
C GLU A 267 -16.71 67.00 -70.90
N ALA A 268 -18.03 67.07 -71.03
CA ALA A 268 -18.81 66.69 -72.20
C ALA A 268 -18.43 67.57 -73.41
N GLY A 269 -17.68 67.00 -74.35
CA GLY A 269 -17.75 67.39 -75.74
C GLY A 269 -18.89 66.60 -76.38
N ASP A 270 -19.86 67.28 -76.96
CA ASP A 270 -21.04 66.71 -77.64
C ASP A 270 -20.63 65.92 -78.90
N ASP A 271 -20.02 64.75 -78.71
CA ASP A 271 -19.65 63.81 -79.78
C ASP A 271 -20.62 62.61 -79.71
N PRO A 272 -21.64 62.52 -80.60
CA PRO A 272 -22.69 61.49 -80.54
C PRO A 272 -22.17 60.06 -80.75
N LEU A 273 -20.93 59.90 -81.21
CA LEU A 273 -20.22 58.62 -81.29
C LEU A 273 -19.61 58.19 -79.94
N GLY A 274 -19.45 59.10 -78.98
CA GLY A 274 -18.96 58.82 -77.63
C GLY A 274 -20.01 58.15 -76.74
N GLU A 275 -21.29 58.54 -76.87
CA GLU A 275 -22.38 58.01 -76.04
C GLU A 275 -22.64 56.51 -76.29
N GLU A 276 -22.52 56.04 -77.53
CA GLU A 276 -22.69 54.62 -77.89
C GLU A 276 -21.54 53.77 -77.33
N LEU A 277 -20.30 54.27 -77.42
CA LEU A 277 -19.13 53.62 -76.83
C LEU A 277 -19.19 53.57 -75.30
N GLU A 278 -19.63 54.66 -74.66
CA GLU A 278 -19.84 54.71 -73.21
C GLU A 278 -20.91 53.72 -72.75
N TRP A 279 -22.01 53.60 -73.50
CA TRP A 279 -23.05 52.62 -73.20
C TRP A 279 -22.57 51.17 -73.37
N GLU A 280 -21.77 50.87 -74.40
CA GLU A 280 -21.15 49.55 -74.58
C GLU A 280 -20.17 49.21 -73.46
N VAL A 281 -19.33 50.16 -73.04
CA VAL A 281 -18.39 49.98 -71.92
C VAL A 281 -19.14 49.75 -70.61
N LEU A 282 -20.21 50.51 -70.34
CA LEU A 282 -21.05 50.33 -69.16
C LEU A 282 -21.77 48.99 -69.18
N ASN A 283 -22.31 48.56 -70.33
CA ASN A 283 -22.95 47.24 -70.47
C ASN A 283 -21.96 46.09 -70.34
N HIS A 284 -20.78 46.21 -70.93
CA HIS A 284 -19.73 45.21 -70.80
C HIS A 284 -19.26 45.11 -69.34
N TRP A 285 -19.03 46.25 -68.68
CA TRP A 285 -18.64 46.31 -67.27
C TRP A 285 -19.70 45.73 -66.34
N THR A 286 -20.98 46.07 -66.54
CA THR A 286 -22.08 45.53 -65.72
C THR A 286 -22.22 44.02 -65.88
N ARG A 287 -22.12 43.48 -67.10
CA ARG A 287 -22.12 42.02 -67.35
C ARG A 287 -20.93 41.34 -66.67
N HIS A 288 -19.72 41.85 -66.89
CA HIS A 288 -18.51 41.32 -66.24
C HIS A 288 -18.62 41.32 -64.72
N ARG A 289 -19.23 42.36 -64.13
CA ARG A 289 -19.43 42.45 -62.69
C ARG A 289 -20.39 41.39 -62.18
N VAL A 290 -21.49 41.12 -62.89
CA VAL A 290 -22.43 40.05 -62.54
C VAL A 290 -21.77 38.68 -62.64
N ASP A 291 -21.03 38.43 -63.71
CA ASP A 291 -20.30 37.16 -63.90
C ASP A 291 -19.22 36.96 -62.82
N PHE A 292 -18.52 38.03 -62.46
CA PHE A 292 -17.52 38.00 -61.38
C PHE A 292 -18.14 37.69 -60.02
N TYR A 293 -19.27 38.33 -59.66
CA TYR A 293 -19.97 38.01 -58.41
C TYR A 293 -20.49 36.58 -58.39
N ARG A 294 -20.98 36.07 -59.52
CA ARG A 294 -21.41 34.68 -59.65
C ARG A 294 -20.24 33.72 -59.45
N GLN A 295 -19.08 33.99 -60.05
CA GLN A 295 -17.87 33.17 -59.82
C GLN A 295 -17.43 33.18 -58.36
N ILE A 296 -17.47 34.35 -57.70
CA ILE A 296 -17.18 34.43 -56.27
C ILE A 296 -18.17 33.59 -55.46
N ASP A 297 -19.47 33.72 -55.73
CA ASP A 297 -20.50 32.98 -55.00
C ASP A 297 -20.35 31.46 -55.21
N GLU A 298 -20.09 31.00 -56.44
CA GLU A 298 -19.80 29.58 -56.74
C GLU A 298 -18.56 29.07 -55.99
N VAL A 299 -17.48 29.87 -55.93
CA VAL A 299 -16.26 29.52 -55.18
C VAL A 299 -16.53 29.50 -53.67
N VAL A 300 -17.26 30.48 -53.13
CA VAL A 300 -17.60 30.56 -51.70
C VAL A 300 -18.52 29.41 -51.30
N GLN A 301 -19.54 29.11 -52.09
CA GLN A 301 -20.44 27.98 -51.85
C GLN A 301 -19.69 26.64 -51.98
N GLY A 302 -18.79 26.50 -52.96
CA GLY A 302 -17.92 25.34 -53.09
C GLY A 302 -17.01 25.15 -51.87
N ALA A 303 -16.38 26.22 -51.41
CA ALA A 303 -15.54 26.19 -50.21
C ALA A 303 -16.35 25.83 -48.96
N LEU A 304 -17.52 26.46 -48.76
CA LEU A 304 -18.40 26.22 -47.62
C LEU A 304 -18.91 24.78 -47.59
N THR A 305 -19.36 24.24 -48.73
CA THR A 305 -19.83 22.85 -48.81
C THR A 305 -18.70 21.86 -48.57
N SER A 306 -17.47 22.14 -49.05
CA SER A 306 -16.30 21.31 -48.75
C SER A 306 -15.93 21.34 -47.26
N ALA A 307 -16.00 22.51 -46.62
CA ALA A 307 -15.70 22.68 -45.21
C ALA A 307 -16.73 21.97 -44.32
N LEU A 308 -18.03 22.05 -44.66
CA LEU A 308 -19.09 21.33 -43.95
C LEU A 308 -18.93 19.81 -44.10
N ARG A 309 -18.59 19.31 -45.29
CA ARG A 309 -18.30 17.88 -45.49
C ARG A 309 -17.09 17.43 -44.67
N ALA A 310 -16.00 18.19 -44.70
CA ALA A 310 -14.81 17.90 -43.90
C ALA A 310 -15.13 17.89 -42.39
N ALA A 311 -15.95 18.83 -41.90
CA ALA A 311 -16.38 18.86 -40.50
C ALA A 311 -17.24 17.64 -40.12
N LEU A 312 -18.16 17.22 -41.00
CA LEU A 312 -18.96 16.01 -40.79
C LEU A 312 -18.09 14.74 -40.80
N ASP A 313 -17.12 14.65 -41.71
CA ASP A 313 -16.17 13.53 -41.78
C ASP A 313 -15.28 13.48 -40.53
N MET A 314 -14.82 14.63 -40.04
CA MET A 314 -14.07 14.71 -38.78
C MET A 314 -14.91 14.27 -37.59
N ARG A 315 -16.18 14.71 -37.50
CA ARG A 315 -17.11 14.25 -36.46
C ARG A 315 -17.32 12.74 -36.52
N ALA A 316 -17.55 12.18 -37.71
CA ALA A 316 -17.76 10.74 -37.88
C ALA A 316 -16.51 9.91 -37.57
N ARG A 317 -15.30 10.45 -37.77
CA ARG A 317 -14.04 9.82 -37.34
C ARG A 317 -13.91 9.86 -35.82
N ALA A 318 -14.10 11.04 -35.22
CA ALA A 318 -14.04 11.20 -33.77
C ALA A 318 -15.03 10.26 -33.06
N GLN A 319 -16.26 10.12 -33.57
CA GLN A 319 -17.24 9.18 -33.02
C GLN A 319 -16.75 7.73 -33.06
N ARG A 320 -16.23 7.26 -34.20
CA ARG A 320 -15.67 5.90 -34.33
C ARG A 320 -14.46 5.68 -33.43
N ASP A 321 -13.59 6.67 -33.30
CA ASP A 321 -12.42 6.58 -32.43
C ASP A 321 -12.83 6.51 -30.95
N THR A 322 -13.85 7.28 -30.55
CA THR A 322 -14.41 7.21 -29.19
C THR A 322 -15.10 5.88 -28.92
N GLU A 323 -15.87 5.35 -29.87
CA GLU A 323 -16.53 4.04 -29.75
C GLU A 323 -15.49 2.92 -29.61
N ALA A 324 -14.45 2.93 -30.46
CA ALA A 324 -13.35 1.96 -30.39
C ALA A 324 -12.52 2.09 -29.10
N HIS A 325 -12.44 3.30 -28.50
CA HIS A 325 -11.78 3.48 -27.21
C HIS A 325 -12.64 2.95 -26.06
N VAL A 326 -13.95 3.22 -26.07
CA VAL A 326 -14.89 2.68 -25.08
C VAL A 326 -14.93 1.15 -25.14
N GLU A 327 -14.94 0.55 -26.33
CA GLU A 327 -14.90 -0.90 -26.49
C GLU A 327 -13.61 -1.51 -25.89
N ARG A 328 -12.44 -0.93 -26.19
CA ARG A 328 -11.16 -1.35 -25.59
C ARG A 328 -11.17 -1.24 -24.06
N LEU A 329 -11.71 -0.16 -23.50
CA LEU A 329 -11.82 0.01 -22.06
C LEU A 329 -12.78 -1.03 -21.44
N GLN A 330 -13.88 -1.37 -22.13
CA GLN A 330 -14.79 -2.43 -21.69
C GLN A 330 -14.12 -3.80 -21.71
N ASP A 331 -13.30 -4.09 -22.72
CA ASP A 331 -12.52 -5.34 -22.80
C ASP A 331 -11.49 -5.42 -21.67
N GLN A 332 -10.75 -4.34 -21.43
CA GLN A 332 -9.79 -4.25 -20.33
C GLN A 332 -10.48 -4.42 -18.98
N ARG A 333 -11.62 -3.74 -18.76
CA ARG A 333 -12.42 -3.89 -17.54
C ARG A 333 -12.88 -5.32 -17.34
N ARG A 334 -13.32 -6.02 -18.39
CA ARG A 334 -13.70 -7.44 -18.30
C ARG A 334 -12.51 -8.32 -17.94
N GLY A 335 -11.36 -8.13 -18.61
CA GLY A 335 -10.13 -8.87 -18.30
C GLY A 335 -9.67 -8.68 -16.84
N LEU A 336 -9.73 -7.44 -16.33
CA LEU A 336 -9.38 -7.16 -14.94
C LEU A 336 -10.39 -7.78 -13.95
N LEU A 337 -11.68 -7.80 -14.27
CA LEU A 337 -12.67 -8.47 -13.43
C LEU A 337 -12.44 -9.98 -13.36
N ASP A 338 -12.13 -10.61 -14.50
CA ASP A 338 -11.79 -12.03 -14.57
C ASP A 338 -10.52 -12.34 -13.75
N GLU A 339 -9.50 -11.49 -13.83
CA GLU A 339 -8.26 -11.63 -13.04
C GLU A 339 -8.52 -11.47 -11.54
N ILE A 340 -9.33 -10.49 -11.13
CA ILE A 340 -9.75 -10.30 -9.74
C ILE A 340 -10.50 -11.53 -9.24
N GLU A 341 -11.38 -12.12 -10.05
CA GLU A 341 -12.08 -13.35 -9.70
C GLU A 341 -11.10 -14.51 -9.50
N VAL A 342 -10.12 -14.72 -10.39
CA VAL A 342 -9.09 -15.75 -10.24
C VAL A 342 -8.30 -15.56 -8.95
N LEU A 343 -7.82 -14.34 -8.69
CA LEU A 343 -7.05 -14.03 -7.47
C LEU A 343 -7.89 -14.23 -6.19
N ARG A 344 -9.20 -13.96 -6.23
CA ARG A 344 -10.11 -14.24 -5.10
C ARG A 344 -10.21 -15.73 -4.82
N HIS A 345 -10.32 -16.57 -5.86
CA HIS A 345 -10.36 -18.02 -5.69
C HIS A 345 -9.01 -18.57 -5.19
N GLU A 346 -7.89 -18.06 -5.69
CA GLU A 346 -6.55 -18.44 -5.21
C GLU A 346 -6.35 -18.05 -3.75
N ARG A 347 -6.77 -16.84 -3.35
CA ARG A 347 -6.72 -16.38 -1.97
C ARG A 347 -7.53 -17.28 -1.04
N GLU A 348 -8.74 -17.66 -1.44
CA GLU A 348 -9.60 -18.54 -0.64
C GLU A 348 -8.99 -19.93 -0.49
N ARG A 349 -8.45 -20.50 -1.57
CA ARG A 349 -7.71 -21.76 -1.52
C ARG A 349 -6.52 -21.69 -0.56
N LEU A 350 -5.71 -20.63 -0.61
CA LEU A 350 -4.57 -20.46 0.30
C LEU A 350 -5.02 -20.29 1.77
N ARG A 351 -6.16 -19.65 2.02
CA ARG A 351 -6.76 -19.57 3.36
C ARG A 351 -7.19 -20.95 3.86
N GLU A 352 -7.81 -21.76 3.03
CA GLU A 352 -8.16 -23.15 3.38
C GLU A 352 -6.90 -23.99 3.67
N GLU A 353 -5.86 -23.90 2.82
CA GLU A 353 -4.59 -24.60 3.02
C GLU A 353 -3.88 -24.17 4.32
N THR A 354 -3.84 -22.87 4.62
CA THR A 354 -3.26 -22.37 5.88
C THR A 354 -4.07 -22.79 7.12
N ALA A 355 -5.40 -22.81 7.03
CA ALA A 355 -6.25 -23.32 8.11
C ALA A 355 -6.02 -24.82 8.36
N GLN A 356 -5.89 -25.62 7.29
CA GLN A 356 -5.56 -27.05 7.40
C GLN A 356 -4.19 -27.26 8.06
N LEU A 357 -3.17 -26.52 7.62
CA LEU A 357 -1.82 -26.60 8.21
C LEU A 357 -1.79 -26.22 9.69
N ARG A 358 -2.60 -25.24 10.13
CA ARG A 358 -2.74 -24.88 11.55
C ARG A 358 -3.33 -26.04 12.36
N ILE A 359 -4.40 -26.67 11.85
CA ILE A 359 -5.01 -27.83 12.50
C ILE A 359 -4.02 -29.00 12.61
N GLU A 360 -3.23 -29.24 11.56
CA GLU A 360 -2.19 -30.27 11.56
C GLU A 360 -1.07 -29.98 12.55
N LEU A 361 -0.61 -28.72 12.61
CA LEU A 361 0.40 -28.28 13.57
C LEU A 361 -0.08 -28.47 15.01
N GLU A 362 -1.28 -28.02 15.34
CA GLU A 362 -1.88 -28.24 16.66
C GLU A 362 -2.01 -29.73 17.01
N ARG A 363 -2.35 -30.57 16.02
CA ARG A 363 -2.43 -32.02 16.22
C ARG A 363 -1.05 -32.61 16.53
N LEU A 364 0.00 -32.17 15.84
CA LEU A 364 1.38 -32.60 16.10
C LEU A 364 1.89 -32.12 17.46
N GLU A 365 1.57 -30.89 17.85
CA GLU A 365 1.90 -30.37 19.18
C GLU A 365 1.24 -31.16 20.29
N ARG A 366 -0.07 -31.46 20.18
CA ARG A 366 -0.78 -32.33 21.13
C ARG A 366 -0.17 -33.73 21.20
N ALA A 367 0.23 -34.30 20.05
CA ALA A 367 0.91 -35.60 20.01
C ALA A 367 2.26 -35.55 20.72
N ARG A 368 3.03 -34.48 20.52
CA ARG A 368 4.31 -34.24 21.20
C ARG A 368 4.13 -34.10 22.71
N THR A 369 3.20 -33.27 23.19
CA THR A 369 2.96 -33.10 24.63
C THR A 369 2.54 -34.41 25.30
N ASN A 370 1.72 -35.22 24.61
CA ASN A 370 1.33 -36.54 25.11
C ASN A 370 2.54 -37.47 25.22
N ALA A 371 3.38 -37.55 24.18
CA ALA A 371 4.60 -38.36 24.19
C ALA A 371 5.59 -37.91 25.27
N GLU A 372 5.75 -36.60 25.48
CA GLU A 372 6.59 -36.04 26.56
C GLU A 372 6.02 -36.42 27.95
N SER A 373 4.70 -36.37 28.13
CA SER A 373 4.05 -36.76 29.38
C SER A 373 4.21 -38.25 29.68
N GLU A 374 4.06 -39.12 28.68
CA GLU A 374 4.28 -40.57 28.78
C GLU A 374 5.74 -40.88 29.12
N ALA A 375 6.70 -40.23 28.44
CA ALA A 375 8.12 -40.38 28.71
C ALA A 375 8.48 -39.97 30.16
N GLN A 376 7.93 -38.84 30.63
CA GLN A 376 8.12 -38.41 32.03
C GLN A 376 7.51 -39.41 33.03
N GLN A 377 6.35 -39.98 32.72
CA GLN A 377 5.72 -41.02 33.54
C GLN A 377 6.59 -42.28 33.61
N MET A 378 7.06 -42.79 32.47
CA MET A 378 7.97 -43.95 32.42
C MET A 378 9.24 -43.72 33.24
N LEU A 379 9.82 -42.51 33.18
CA LEU A 379 11.00 -42.16 33.99
C LEU A 379 10.69 -42.13 35.50
N ARG A 380 9.52 -41.65 35.91
CA ARG A 380 9.09 -41.68 37.32
C ARG A 380 8.88 -43.12 37.78
N ASP A 381 8.21 -43.94 36.98
CA ASP A 381 7.96 -45.36 37.30
C ASP A 381 9.28 -46.13 37.42
N ALA A 382 10.22 -45.90 36.49
CA ALA A 382 11.56 -46.51 36.55
C ALA A 382 12.34 -46.09 37.81
N ARG A 383 12.22 -44.82 38.26
CA ARG A 383 12.83 -44.35 39.51
C ARG A 383 12.20 -45.01 40.73
N VAL A 384 10.87 -45.15 40.76
CA VAL A 384 10.15 -45.84 41.85
C VAL A 384 10.54 -47.32 41.91
N GLN A 385 10.59 -48.01 40.77
CA GLN A 385 11.05 -49.40 40.70
C GLN A 385 12.50 -49.55 41.16
N ARG A 386 13.39 -48.65 40.74
CA ARG A 386 14.78 -48.66 41.21
C ARG A 386 14.87 -48.48 42.72
N ALA A 387 14.14 -47.51 43.30
CA ALA A 387 14.13 -47.29 44.74
C ALA A 387 13.59 -48.51 45.50
N ARG A 388 12.53 -49.16 44.97
CA ARG A 388 11.99 -50.41 45.52
C ARG A 388 13.02 -51.53 45.50
N LEU A 389 13.68 -51.78 44.36
CA LEU A 389 14.70 -52.83 44.23
C LEU A 389 15.91 -52.57 45.16
N LEU A 390 16.35 -51.32 45.31
CA LEU A 390 17.41 -50.98 46.26
C LEU A 390 16.99 -51.26 47.71
N GLY A 391 15.75 -50.93 48.09
CA GLY A 391 15.20 -51.27 49.40
C GLY A 391 15.11 -52.77 49.65
N GLU A 392 14.71 -53.56 48.64
CA GLU A 392 14.70 -55.03 48.70
C GLU A 392 16.13 -55.59 48.88
N ILE A 393 17.12 -55.06 48.14
CA ILE A 393 18.53 -55.44 48.28
C ILE A 393 19.05 -55.13 49.68
N GLU A 394 18.74 -53.96 50.24
CA GLU A 394 19.14 -53.58 51.60
C GLU A 394 18.51 -54.51 52.66
N MET A 395 17.24 -54.87 52.50
CA MET A 395 16.54 -55.81 53.37
C MET A 395 17.19 -57.20 53.32
N LEU A 396 17.44 -57.73 52.11
CA LEU A 396 18.12 -59.02 51.93
C LEU A 396 19.54 -58.99 52.50
N THR A 397 20.25 -57.87 52.36
CA THR A 397 21.59 -57.70 52.94
C THR A 397 21.53 -57.75 54.47
N LYS A 398 20.55 -57.07 55.10
CA LYS A 398 20.33 -57.15 56.55
C LYS A 398 20.03 -58.59 56.99
N GLN A 399 19.10 -59.28 56.31
CA GLN A 399 18.79 -60.68 56.58
C GLN A 399 20.02 -61.59 56.46
N LEU A 400 20.85 -61.40 55.42
CA LEU A 400 22.09 -62.16 55.26
C LEU A 400 23.09 -61.86 56.39
N THR A 401 23.22 -60.60 56.81
CA THR A 401 24.10 -60.25 57.95
C THR A 401 23.60 -60.82 59.28
N GLU A 402 22.28 -60.89 59.49
CA GLU A 402 21.66 -61.51 60.65
C GLU A 402 21.84 -63.03 60.64
N LEU A 403 21.63 -63.68 59.49
CA LEU A 403 21.90 -65.11 59.30
C LEU A 403 23.38 -65.42 59.50
N HIS A 404 24.28 -64.59 58.95
CA HIS A 404 25.72 -64.74 59.13
C HIS A 404 26.10 -64.62 60.61
N ARG A 405 25.57 -63.62 61.32
CA ARG A 405 25.73 -63.48 62.78
C ARG A 405 25.21 -64.71 63.52
N ALA A 406 24.01 -65.18 63.19
CA ALA A 406 23.42 -66.38 63.81
C ALA A 406 24.32 -67.62 63.62
N VAL A 407 24.82 -67.86 62.41
CA VAL A 407 25.75 -68.96 62.10
C VAL A 407 27.08 -68.80 62.86
N THR A 408 27.68 -67.61 62.87
CA THR A 408 28.93 -67.36 63.63
C THR A 408 28.73 -67.41 65.16
N SER A 409 27.50 -67.15 65.64
CA SER A 409 27.18 -67.12 67.07
C SER A 409 26.91 -68.49 67.67
N LEU A 410 26.74 -69.55 66.87
CA LEU A 410 26.67 -70.94 67.32
C LEU A 410 28.09 -71.38 67.74
N PRO A 411 28.44 -71.32 69.04
CA PRO A 411 29.77 -71.65 69.53
C PRO A 411 29.79 -73.16 69.74
N GLY A 412 30.28 -73.92 68.76
CA GLY A 412 30.34 -75.38 68.91
C GLY A 412 30.61 -76.21 67.65
N LEU A 413 30.70 -75.61 66.46
CA LEU A 413 31.19 -76.30 65.27
C LEU A 413 32.66 -75.92 65.05
N GLU A 414 33.54 -76.78 65.54
CA GLU A 414 34.99 -76.62 65.57
C GLU A 414 35.61 -76.23 64.22
N GLN A 415 36.60 -75.35 64.31
CA GLN A 415 37.30 -74.61 63.26
C GLN A 415 38.21 -75.45 62.32
N GLY A 416 37.91 -76.73 62.11
CA GLY A 416 38.83 -77.68 61.46
C GLY A 416 38.77 -77.77 59.93
N GLU A 417 37.59 -77.90 59.32
CA GLU A 417 37.53 -78.45 57.93
C GLU A 417 36.77 -77.57 56.91
N PHE A 418 35.98 -76.59 57.33
CA PHE A 418 35.10 -75.85 56.40
C PHE A 418 35.83 -74.79 55.54
N SER A 419 37.03 -74.35 55.96
CA SER A 419 37.78 -73.30 55.24
C SER A 419 38.46 -73.81 53.96
N ALA A 420 38.58 -75.13 53.77
CA ALA A 420 39.19 -75.72 52.58
C ALA A 420 38.22 -75.88 51.39
N ALA A 421 36.90 -75.98 51.63
CA ALA A 421 35.91 -76.23 50.58
C ALA A 421 35.44 -74.98 49.81
N LEU A 422 35.56 -73.79 50.39
CA LEU A 422 35.13 -72.52 49.76
C LEU A 422 36.21 -71.87 48.88
N ARG A 423 37.40 -72.47 48.77
CA ARG A 423 38.48 -72.04 47.87
C ARG A 423 38.39 -72.69 46.48
N ARG A 424 37.17 -72.93 45.98
CA ARG A 424 36.97 -73.34 44.59
C ARG A 424 36.74 -72.07 43.75
N PRO A 425 37.57 -71.76 42.75
CA PRO A 425 37.33 -70.61 41.88
C PRO A 425 36.05 -70.88 41.10
N HIS A 426 34.96 -70.20 41.44
CA HIS A 426 33.79 -70.15 40.58
C HIS A 426 34.20 -69.39 39.31
N ALA A 427 34.36 -70.15 38.23
CA ALA A 427 34.48 -69.62 36.88
C ALA A 427 33.35 -68.62 36.63
N ALA A 428 33.72 -67.45 36.12
CA ALA A 428 32.79 -66.39 35.76
C ALA A 428 31.66 -66.97 34.88
N PRO A 429 30.38 -66.73 35.21
CA PRO A 429 29.31 -67.06 34.28
C PRO A 429 29.54 -66.22 33.02
N GLU A 430 29.65 -66.91 31.89
CA GLU A 430 29.67 -66.30 30.57
C GLU A 430 28.51 -65.32 30.47
N ARG A 431 28.85 -64.04 30.37
CA ARG A 431 27.94 -62.96 30.05
C ARG A 431 27.35 -63.34 28.69
N PRO A 432 26.06 -63.69 28.57
CA PRO A 432 25.48 -63.84 27.24
C PRO A 432 25.58 -62.47 26.59
N ALA A 433 26.37 -62.40 25.53
CA ALA A 433 26.30 -61.32 24.56
C ALA A 433 24.92 -61.38 23.93
N ALA A 434 23.90 -60.92 24.67
CA ALA A 434 22.68 -60.46 24.08
C ALA A 434 23.09 -59.23 23.27
N ALA A 435 23.35 -59.48 21.99
CA ALA A 435 23.28 -58.49 20.96
C ALA A 435 21.98 -57.71 21.21
N ALA A 436 22.12 -56.52 21.78
CA ALA A 436 21.16 -55.47 21.56
C ALA A 436 21.24 -55.17 20.07
N GLU A 437 20.52 -55.96 19.27
CA GLU A 437 20.01 -55.52 17.98
C GLU A 437 19.20 -54.27 18.31
N ILE A 438 19.88 -53.12 18.23
CA ILE A 438 19.23 -51.84 18.09
C ILE A 438 18.40 -51.98 16.82
N PRO A 439 17.05 -52.01 16.90
CA PRO A 439 16.25 -52.02 15.68
C PRO A 439 16.69 -50.79 14.87
N PRO A 440 17.02 -50.96 13.58
CA PRO A 440 17.43 -49.83 12.76
C PRO A 440 16.31 -48.80 12.84
N ALA A 441 16.69 -47.58 13.24
CA ALA A 441 15.83 -46.42 13.18
C ALA A 441 15.13 -46.45 11.83
N ARG A 442 13.82 -46.69 11.86
CA ARG A 442 12.97 -46.77 10.68
C ARG A 442 13.12 -45.42 9.99
N ALA A 443 13.93 -45.40 8.94
CA ALA A 443 14.05 -44.25 8.07
C ALA A 443 12.64 -43.91 7.62
N VAL A 444 12.13 -42.78 8.13
CA VAL A 444 10.96 -42.13 7.57
C VAL A 444 11.42 -41.67 6.21
N ALA A 445 11.24 -42.55 5.21
CA ALA A 445 11.35 -42.20 3.83
C ALA A 445 10.33 -41.08 3.60
N GLY A 446 10.87 -39.87 3.37
CA GLY A 446 10.12 -38.79 2.77
C GLY A 446 9.61 -39.29 1.43
N GLN A 447 8.33 -39.62 1.41
CA GLN A 447 7.59 -39.85 0.19
C GLN A 447 7.27 -38.45 -0.33
N GLU A 448 8.18 -37.92 -1.16
CA GLU A 448 7.88 -36.83 -2.08
C GLU A 448 6.73 -37.29 -2.97
N ALA A 449 5.52 -36.84 -2.64
CA ALA A 449 4.41 -36.83 -3.55
C ALA A 449 4.67 -35.69 -4.54
N ALA A 450 5.06 -36.08 -5.75
CA ALA A 450 4.84 -35.25 -6.92
C ALA A 450 3.35 -35.33 -7.26
N ASP A 451 2.67 -34.19 -7.18
CA ASP A 451 1.52 -33.83 -8.01
C ASP A 451 1.67 -32.36 -8.41
#